data_AF-A0A1F7HDK2-F1
#
_entry.id   AF-A0A1F7HDK2-F1
#
_cell.length_a   1.000
_cell.length_b   1.000
_cell.length_c   1.000
_cell.angle_alpha   90.00
_cell.angle_beta   90.00
_cell.angle_gamma   90.00
#
_symmetry.space_group_name_H-M   'P 1'
#
loop_
_entity.id
_entity.type
_entity.pdbx_description
1 polymer ?
#
loop_
_entity_poly.entity_id
_entity_poly.type
_entity_poly.pdbx_seq_one_letter_code
_entity_poly.pdbx_strand_id
1 'polypeptide(L)'
;MKMTAIDIIRKIMLKIEQPKPPHEIMRKEIQLMKFKIRPVVGDIANLKKMDNQIVEILWQVGKIDEIVHRSFDDLNEDDQDRLLEYLQHVELKAQEDMRSLIRSSRSDKKSKALKIEIFKEHSEDPILN
;
A
#
# COMPACT_ATOMS: atom_id res chain seq x y z
N MET A 1 -26.77 11.72 -8.41
CA MET A 1 -26.68 10.81 -7.24
C MET A 1 -25.36 11.11 -6.55
N LYS A 2 -25.35 11.33 -5.23
CA LYS A 2 -24.09 11.40 -4.47
C LYS A 2 -23.51 9.97 -4.38
N MET A 3 -22.20 9.82 -4.54
CA MET A 3 -21.53 8.53 -4.35
C MET A 3 -21.65 8.10 -2.89
N THR A 4 -21.78 6.80 -2.65
CA THR A 4 -21.78 6.19 -1.31
C THR A 4 -20.46 5.49 -1.01
N ALA A 5 -20.23 5.13 0.25
CA ALA A 5 -19.08 4.30 0.64
C ALA A 5 -19.03 2.99 -0.16
N ILE A 6 -20.20 2.36 -0.35
CA ILE A 6 -20.33 1.10 -1.08
C ILE A 6 -19.93 1.25 -2.55
N ASP A 7 -20.22 2.39 -3.17
CA ASP A 7 -19.82 2.64 -4.56
C ASP A 7 -18.29 2.76 -4.69
N ILE A 8 -17.63 3.40 -3.72
CA ILE A 8 -16.17 3.51 -3.67
C ILE A 8 -15.54 2.14 -3.41
N ILE A 9 -16.08 1.37 -2.45
CA ILE A 9 -15.62 0.01 -2.15
C ILE A 9 -15.73 -0.88 -3.40
N ARG A 10 -16.85 -0.82 -4.12
CA ARG A 10 -16.99 -1.55 -5.40
C ARG A 10 -15.96 -1.11 -6.43
N LYS A 11 -15.70 0.19 -6.54
CA LYS A 11 -14.68 0.73 -7.45
C LYS A 11 -13.28 0.24 -7.08
N ILE A 12 -12.96 0.16 -5.79
CA ILE A 12 -11.73 -0.44 -5.28
C ILE A 12 -11.65 -1.91 -5.69
N MET A 13 -12.66 -2.71 -5.37
CA MET A 13 -12.69 -4.15 -5.67
C MET A 13 -12.52 -4.41 -7.17
N LEU A 14 -13.26 -3.71 -8.02
CA LEU A 14 -13.13 -3.83 -9.48
C LEU A 14 -11.73 -3.45 -9.96
N LYS A 15 -11.09 -2.45 -9.35
CA LYS A 15 -9.75 -2.03 -9.76
C LYS A 15 -8.67 -3.04 -9.36
N ILE A 16 -8.81 -3.68 -8.21
CA ILE A 16 -7.85 -4.68 -7.71
C ILE A 16 -8.06 -6.08 -8.31
N GLU A 17 -9.28 -6.41 -8.76
CA GLU A 17 -9.65 -7.69 -9.36
C GLU A 17 -9.46 -7.73 -10.89
N GLN A 18 -9.34 -6.57 -11.54
CA GLN A 18 -8.99 -6.50 -12.96
C GLN A 18 -7.63 -7.13 -13.27
N PRO A 19 -7.39 -7.57 -14.52
CA PRO A 19 -6.10 -8.12 -14.91
C PRO A 19 -4.98 -7.13 -14.54
N LYS A 20 -4.19 -7.57 -13.57
CA LYS A 20 -3.11 -6.80 -12.98
C LYS A 20 -2.09 -6.42 -14.06
N PRO A 21 -1.60 -5.17 -14.11
CA PRO A 21 -0.55 -4.81 -15.04
C PRO A 21 0.73 -5.62 -14.76
N PRO A 22 1.64 -5.79 -15.74
CA PRO A 22 2.92 -6.44 -15.50
C PRO A 22 3.70 -5.78 -14.35
N HIS A 23 4.46 -6.57 -13.57
CA HIS A 23 5.19 -6.05 -12.39
C HIS A 23 6.14 -4.89 -12.70
N GLU A 24 6.67 -4.80 -13.93
CA GLU A 24 7.48 -3.66 -14.36
C GLU A 24 6.70 -2.35 -14.39
N ILE A 25 5.44 -2.40 -14.84
CA ILE A 25 4.53 -1.25 -14.84
C ILE A 25 4.16 -0.91 -13.40
N MET A 26 3.85 -1.90 -12.57
CA MET A 26 3.58 -1.67 -11.15
C MET A 26 4.75 -0.98 -10.44
N ARG A 27 5.98 -1.42 -10.68
CA ARG A 27 7.19 -0.80 -10.09
C ARG A 27 7.31 0.67 -10.49
N LYS A 28 7.08 1.00 -11.76
CA LYS A 28 7.07 2.39 -12.23
C LYS A 28 5.98 3.20 -11.53
N GLU A 29 4.78 2.65 -11.43
CA GLU A 29 3.67 3.35 -10.75
C GLU A 29 3.93 3.55 -9.25
N ILE A 30 4.48 2.55 -8.55
CA ILE A 30 4.87 2.67 -7.13
C ILE A 30 5.89 3.79 -6.93
N GLN A 31 6.87 3.93 -7.83
CA GLN A 31 7.83 5.03 -7.79
C GLN A 31 7.14 6.39 -7.95
N LEU A 32 6.14 6.49 -8.84
CA LEU A 32 5.35 7.70 -9.04
C LEU A 32 4.39 8.00 -7.88
N MET A 33 3.94 6.96 -7.15
CA MET A 33 3.12 7.08 -5.94
C MET A 33 3.90 7.61 -4.73
N LYS A 34 5.22 7.83 -4.86
CA LYS A 34 6.11 8.34 -3.81
C LYS A 34 6.17 7.48 -2.56
N PHE A 35 6.00 6.16 -2.71
CA PHE A 35 6.31 5.24 -1.61
C PHE A 35 7.82 5.18 -1.39
N LYS A 36 8.24 5.37 -0.14
CA LYS A 36 9.59 5.12 0.32
C LYS A 36 9.60 3.92 1.26
N ILE A 37 10.61 3.08 1.08
CA ILE A 37 10.85 1.88 1.88
C ILE A 37 12.20 2.08 2.55
N ARG A 38 12.23 2.11 3.88
CA ARG A 38 13.47 2.22 4.64
C ARG A 38 13.63 1.07 5.63
N PRO A 39 14.85 0.51 5.79
CA PRO A 39 15.11 -0.41 6.89
C PRO A 39 15.15 0.39 8.20
N VAL A 40 14.40 -0.10 9.20
CA VAL A 40 14.51 0.35 10.60
C VAL A 40 15.57 -0.46 11.32
N VAL A 41 15.70 -1.76 10.99
CA VAL A 41 16.71 -2.68 11.53
C VAL A 41 17.09 -3.66 10.44
N GLY A 42 18.37 -4.05 10.37
CA GLY A 42 18.88 -5.01 9.39
C GLY A 42 19.24 -4.39 8.05
N ASP A 43 19.71 -5.23 7.11
CA ASP A 43 20.14 -4.78 5.78
C ASP A 43 19.03 -5.01 4.75
N ILE A 44 18.53 -3.91 4.16
CA ILE A 44 17.53 -3.92 3.08
C ILE A 44 18.07 -4.58 1.81
N ALA A 45 19.39 -4.72 1.66
CA ALA A 45 19.99 -5.47 0.58
C ALA A 45 19.68 -6.98 0.66
N ASN A 46 19.10 -7.48 1.76
CA ASN A 46 18.51 -8.82 1.80
C ASN A 46 17.17 -8.91 1.04
N LEU A 47 16.50 -7.77 0.79
CA LEU A 47 15.36 -7.65 -0.13
C LEU A 47 15.82 -7.35 -1.58
N LYS A 48 17.05 -7.75 -1.95
CA LYS A 48 17.72 -7.44 -3.24
C LYS A 48 16.87 -7.69 -4.50
N LYS A 49 15.78 -8.44 -4.39
CA LYS A 49 14.64 -8.37 -5.30
C LYS A 49 13.39 -8.15 -4.46
N MET A 50 12.74 -7.00 -4.64
CA MET A 50 11.39 -6.81 -4.11
C MET A 50 10.54 -7.90 -4.74
N ASP A 51 10.05 -8.84 -3.90
CA ASP A 51 9.23 -9.95 -4.38
C ASP A 51 8.07 -9.36 -5.21
N ASN A 52 7.72 -10.02 -6.32
CA ASN A 52 6.58 -9.63 -7.14
C ASN A 52 5.30 -9.53 -6.29
N GLN A 53 5.16 -10.33 -5.22
CA GLN A 53 4.05 -10.23 -4.29
C GLN A 53 4.10 -8.94 -3.45
N ILE A 54 5.29 -8.48 -3.04
CA ILE A 54 5.44 -7.19 -2.34
C ILE A 54 5.10 -6.03 -3.29
N VAL A 55 5.58 -6.12 -4.54
CA VAL A 55 5.25 -5.15 -5.60
C VAL A 55 3.73 -5.05 -5.76
N GLU A 56 3.03 -6.18 -5.82
CA GLU A 56 1.58 -6.21 -5.96
C GLU A 56 0.86 -5.57 -4.78
N ILE A 57 1.25 -5.87 -3.54
CA ILE A 57 0.63 -5.30 -2.34
C ILE A 57 0.79 -3.77 -2.33
N LEU A 58 2.01 -3.27 -2.57
CA LEU A 58 2.27 -1.83 -2.60
C LEU A 58 1.50 -1.12 -3.71
N TRP A 59 1.43 -1.74 -4.88
CA TRP A 59 0.66 -1.21 -6.00
C TRP A 59 -0.83 -1.14 -5.66
N GLN A 60 -1.41 -2.19 -5.05
CA GLN A 60 -2.80 -2.20 -4.62
C GLN A 60 -3.09 -1.11 -3.60
N VAL A 61 -2.26 -0.97 -2.56
CA VAL A 61 -2.40 0.09 -1.56
C VAL A 61 -2.39 1.48 -2.21
N GLY A 62 -1.45 1.72 -3.14
CA GLY A 62 -1.39 3.00 -3.86
C GLY A 62 -2.61 3.28 -4.74
N LYS A 63 -3.21 2.25 -5.36
CA LYS A 63 -4.45 2.43 -6.14
C LYS A 63 -5.67 2.68 -5.27
N ILE A 64 -5.73 2.03 -4.11
CA ILE A 64 -6.79 2.26 -3.13
C ILE A 64 -6.73 3.71 -2.66
N ASP A 65 -5.55 4.17 -2.26
CA ASP A 65 -5.30 5.55 -1.85
C ASP A 65 -5.68 6.57 -2.95
N GLU A 66 -5.32 6.31 -4.22
CA GLU A 66 -5.72 7.17 -5.34
C GLU A 66 -7.24 7.26 -5.51
N ILE A 67 -7.96 6.14 -5.37
CA ILE A 67 -9.42 6.12 -5.49
C ILE A 67 -10.08 6.87 -4.33
N VAL A 68 -9.61 6.61 -3.11
CA VAL A 68 -10.13 7.23 -1.89
C VAL A 68 -9.89 8.73 -1.91
N HIS A 69 -8.66 9.18 -2.14
CA HIS A 69 -8.30 10.60 -2.15
C HIS A 69 -9.13 11.41 -3.15
N ARG A 70 -9.51 10.84 -4.30
CA ARG A 70 -10.35 11.51 -5.30
C ARG A 70 -11.83 11.56 -4.97
N SER A 71 -12.30 10.75 -4.02
CA SER A 71 -13.74 10.53 -3.81
C SER A 71 -14.19 10.75 -2.36
N PHE A 72 -13.26 10.88 -1.41
CA PHE A 72 -13.56 10.93 0.04
C PHE A 72 -14.31 12.20 0.45
N ASP A 73 -13.89 13.35 -0.07
CA ASP A 73 -14.49 14.65 0.27
C ASP A 73 -15.92 14.81 -0.27
N ASP A 74 -16.32 13.98 -1.23
CA ASP A 74 -17.66 13.99 -1.82
C ASP A 74 -18.68 13.15 -1.02
N LEU A 75 -18.22 12.37 -0.04
CA LEU A 75 -19.06 11.54 0.82
C LEU A 75 -19.73 12.36 1.94
N ASN A 76 -20.85 11.84 2.46
CA ASN A 76 -21.37 12.29 3.74
C ASN A 76 -20.60 11.62 4.90
N GLU A 77 -20.75 12.14 6.11
CA GLU A 77 -20.05 11.68 7.32
C GLU A 77 -20.25 10.18 7.58
N ASP A 78 -21.49 9.68 7.54
CA ASP A 78 -21.78 8.25 7.72
C ASP A 78 -21.07 7.35 6.69
N ASP A 79 -20.97 7.80 5.43
CA ASP A 79 -20.27 7.08 4.37
C ASP A 79 -18.75 7.22 4.48
N GLN A 80 -18.24 8.34 4.99
CA GLN A 80 -16.81 8.47 5.31
C GLN A 80 -16.41 7.46 6.39
N ASP A 81 -17.18 7.35 7.47
CA ASP A 81 -16.92 6.41 8.56
C ASP A 81 -16.91 4.95 8.07
N ARG A 82 -17.91 4.56 7.28
CA ARG A 82 -17.97 3.21 6.68
C ARG A 82 -16.79 2.93 5.76
N LEU A 83 -16.37 3.91 4.98
CA LEU A 83 -15.20 3.76 4.11
C LEU A 83 -13.92 3.63 4.94
N LEU A 84 -13.78 4.40 6.02
CA LEU A 84 -12.64 4.30 6.95
C LEU A 84 -12.58 2.93 7.63
N GLU A 85 -13.70 2.39 8.11
CA GLU A 85 -13.77 1.03 8.68
C GLU A 85 -13.30 -0.02 7.66
N TYR A 86 -13.76 0.07 6.41
CA TYR A 86 -13.29 -0.81 5.34
C TYR A 86 -11.78 -0.67 5.11
N LEU A 87 -11.26 0.55 5.06
CA LEU A 87 -9.83 0.81 4.84
C LEU A 87 -8.95 0.28 5.97
N GLN A 88 -9.42 0.31 7.22
CA GLN A 88 -8.72 -0.32 8.35
C GLN A 88 -8.55 -1.82 8.13
N HIS A 89 -9.58 -2.52 7.65
CA HIS A 89 -9.49 -3.95 7.32
C HIS A 89 -8.50 -4.21 6.18
N VAL A 90 -8.51 -3.37 5.14
CA VAL A 90 -7.56 -3.45 4.02
C VAL A 90 -6.12 -3.24 4.51
N GLU A 91 -5.89 -2.24 5.36
CA GLU A 91 -4.58 -1.94 5.92
C GLU A 91 -4.04 -3.12 6.73
N LEU A 92 -4.83 -3.65 7.67
CA LEU A 92 -4.45 -4.79 8.49
C LEU A 92 -4.08 -6.01 7.64
N LYS A 93 -4.88 -6.29 6.60
CA LYS A 93 -4.60 -7.38 5.66
C LYS A 93 -3.29 -7.15 4.90
N ALA A 94 -3.07 -5.96 4.35
CA ALA A 94 -1.84 -5.63 3.62
C ALA A 94 -0.60 -5.76 4.52
N GLN A 95 -0.71 -5.32 5.79
CA GLN A 95 0.36 -5.48 6.77
C GLN A 95 0.65 -6.95 7.08
N GLU A 96 -0.38 -7.78 7.26
CA GLU A 96 -0.22 -9.20 7.53
C GLU A 96 0.41 -9.95 6.35
N ASP A 97 -0.10 -9.72 5.13
CA ASP A 97 0.42 -10.31 3.90
C ASP A 97 1.91 -9.95 3.72
N MET A 98 2.24 -8.67 3.92
CA MET A 98 3.62 -8.20 3.82
C MET A 98 4.55 -8.80 4.89
N ARG A 99 4.09 -8.89 6.14
CA ARG A 99 4.85 -9.55 7.21
C ARG A 99 5.08 -11.03 6.89
N SER A 100 4.11 -11.71 6.31
CA SER A 100 4.22 -13.11 5.92
C SER A 100 5.32 -13.32 4.87
N LEU A 101 5.31 -12.49 3.82
CA LEU A 101 6.32 -12.54 2.73
C LEU A 101 7.74 -12.26 3.24
N ILE A 102 7.90 -11.27 4.11
CA ILE A 102 9.21 -10.95 4.69
C ILE A 102 9.71 -12.11 5.56
N ARG A 103 8.83 -12.82 6.29
CA ARG A 103 9.23 -14.00 7.07
C ARG A 103 9.59 -15.19 6.19
N SER A 104 8.82 -15.47 5.15
CA SER A 104 9.04 -16.64 4.27
C SER A 104 10.30 -16.52 3.43
N SER A 105 10.70 -15.30 3.05
CA SER A 105 11.96 -15.04 2.33
C SER A 105 13.24 -15.34 3.14
N ARG A 106 13.12 -15.60 4.45
CA ARG A 106 14.25 -15.87 5.36
C ARG A 106 14.48 -17.38 5.50
N SER A 107 14.95 -18.03 4.44
CA SER A 107 15.28 -19.48 4.46
C SER A 107 16.56 -19.83 5.22
N ASP A 108 17.39 -18.86 5.58
CA ASP A 108 18.67 -19.11 6.25
C ASP A 108 18.64 -18.82 7.75
N LYS A 109 19.02 -19.84 8.54
CA LYS A 109 19.11 -19.90 10.02
C LYS A 109 19.97 -18.81 10.70
N LYS A 110 20.48 -17.82 9.95
CA LYS A 110 21.31 -16.70 10.44
C LYS A 110 20.84 -15.31 9.98
N SER A 111 19.66 -15.19 9.36
CA SER A 111 19.15 -13.89 8.93
C SER A 111 18.88 -13.00 10.14
N LYS A 112 19.66 -11.92 10.31
CA LYS A 112 19.44 -10.88 11.34
C LYS A 112 18.03 -10.29 11.23
N ALA A 113 17.47 -9.82 12.33
CA ALA A 113 16.15 -9.17 12.33
C ALA A 113 16.11 -8.05 11.26
N LEU A 114 15.14 -8.14 10.35
CA LEU A 114 14.85 -7.11 9.35
C LEU A 114 13.52 -6.47 9.74
N LYS A 115 13.54 -5.18 10.03
CA LYS A 115 12.35 -4.36 10.23
C LYS A 115 12.36 -3.28 9.15
N ILE A 116 11.26 -3.14 8.45
CA ILE A 116 11.09 -2.18 7.36
C ILE A 116 9.93 -1.28 7.69
N GLU A 117 10.05 -0.03 7.30
CA GLU A 117 8.97 0.94 7.31
C GLU A 117 8.69 1.40 5.89
N ILE A 118 7.40 1.54 5.58
CA ILE A 118 6.91 1.98 4.29
C ILE A 118 6.02 3.16 4.55
N PHE A 119 6.35 4.27 3.93
CA PHE A 119 5.64 5.52 4.09
C PHE A 119 5.52 6.20 2.74
N LYS A 120 4.48 7.03 2.61
CA LYS A 120 4.27 7.85 1.43
C LYS A 120 4.77 9.26 1.75
N GLU A 121 5.59 9.83 0.88
CA GLU A 121 6.02 11.22 1.06
C GLU A 121 4.90 12.19 0.67
N HIS A 122 4.54 13.05 1.61
CA HIS A 122 3.72 14.23 1.35
C HIS A 122 4.67 15.42 1.13
N SER A 123 4.43 16.21 0.09
CA SER A 123 5.36 17.27 -0.35
C SER A 123 5.31 18.53 0.53
N GLU A 124 4.89 18.42 1.79
CA GLU A 124 4.68 19.54 2.73
C GLU A 124 5.45 19.33 4.04
N ASP A 125 6.72 18.95 3.98
CA ASP A 125 7.64 19.32 5.04
C ASP A 125 8.11 20.75 4.74
N PRO A 126 7.61 21.80 5.43
CA PRO A 126 8.25 23.10 5.34
C PRO A 126 9.68 22.92 5.88
N ILE A 127 10.65 23.22 5.01
CA ILE A 127 12.02 23.44 5.43
C ILE A 127 11.98 24.63 6.40
N LEU A 128 11.97 24.33 7.70
CA LEU A 128 12.30 25.31 8.73
C LEU A 128 13.79 25.63 8.55
N ASN A 129 14.05 26.65 7.75
CA ASN A 129 15.29 27.43 7.79
C ASN A 129 15.18 28.49 8.88
#